data_AF-F6ICB9-F1
#
_entry.id   AF-F6ICB9-F1
#
_cell.length_a   1.000
_cell.length_b   1.000
_cell.length_c   1.000
_cell.angle_alpha   90.00
_cell.angle_beta   90.00
_cell.angle_gamma   90.00
#
_symmetry.space_group_name_H-M   'P 1'
#
loop_
_entity.id
_entity.type
_entity.pdbx_description
1 polymer ?
#
loop_
_entity_poly.entity_id
_entity_poly.type
_entity_poly.pdbx_seq_one_letter_code
_entity_poly.pdbx_strand_id
1 'polypeptide(L)'
;MDQRKHERFVVERKIECFVDDRCHEVSLYDLCSGGCMIQALRVPLKVETIVDLKLNHFIEVNGQIVWKAGASAGVRFGQKLHEAAVRYLGFMPRHQTFEALAPRDRFGRLLPPLPQMGSGY
;
A
#
# COMPACT_ATOMS: atom_id res chain seq x y z
N MET A 1 6.92 -23.04 13.51
CA MET A 1 8.04 -22.75 12.58
C MET A 1 7.71 -21.45 11.88
N ASP A 2 8.43 -20.37 12.19
CA ASP A 2 8.21 -19.06 11.59
C ASP A 2 9.05 -18.96 10.31
N GLN A 3 8.41 -19.16 9.16
CA GLN A 3 9.06 -19.22 7.84
C GLN A 3 9.15 -17.83 7.17
N ARG A 4 9.23 -16.76 7.97
CA ARG A 4 9.13 -15.37 7.49
C ARG A 4 10.53 -14.77 7.33
N LYS A 5 10.95 -14.55 6.08
CA LYS A 5 12.29 -14.04 5.71
C LYS A 5 12.38 -12.50 5.56
N HIS A 6 11.28 -11.76 5.59
CA HIS A 6 11.28 -10.30 5.36
C HIS A 6 10.26 -9.60 6.26
N GLU A 7 10.61 -8.40 6.74
CA GLU A 7 9.73 -7.52 7.51
C GLU A 7 8.54 -7.07 6.64
N ARG A 8 7.31 -7.11 7.19
CA ARG A 8 6.08 -6.74 6.50
C ARG A 8 5.50 -5.46 7.09
N PHE A 9 5.19 -4.52 6.22
CA PHE A 9 4.49 -3.30 6.57
C PHE A 9 3.00 -3.54 6.41
N VAL A 10 2.22 -3.27 7.46
CA VAL A 10 0.77 -3.26 7.38
C VAL A 10 0.35 -2.04 6.57
N VAL A 11 -0.33 -2.26 5.45
CA VAL A 11 -0.82 -1.22 4.55
C VAL A 11 -2.29 -1.51 4.34
N GLU A 12 -3.18 -0.56 4.61
CA GLU A 12 -4.61 -0.72 4.33
C GLU A 12 -5.01 0.26 3.23
N ARG A 13 -4.93 -0.20 1.98
CA ARG A 13 -5.22 0.63 0.80
C ARG A 13 -5.85 -0.20 -0.31
N LYS A 14 -6.76 0.44 -1.05
CA LYS A 14 -7.29 -0.10 -2.31
C LYS A 14 -6.28 0.08 -3.44
N ILE A 15 -6.02 -0.98 -4.18
CA ILE A 15 -5.13 -1.02 -5.34
C ILE A 15 -5.83 -1.67 -6.54
N GLU A 16 -5.31 -1.42 -7.73
CA GLU A 16 -5.78 -2.10 -8.95
C GLU A 16 -5.01 -3.42 -9.10
N CYS A 17 -5.74 -4.50 -9.37
CA CYS A 17 -5.24 -5.83 -9.64
C CYS A 17 -5.78 -6.27 -10.99
N PHE A 18 -4.88 -6.62 -11.92
CA PHE A 18 -5.21 -7.10 -13.24
C PHE A 18 -5.07 -8.61 -13.27
N VAL A 19 -6.15 -9.29 -13.68
CA VAL A 19 -6.21 -10.75 -13.84
C VAL A 19 -6.94 -11.04 -15.14
N ASP A 20 -6.34 -11.82 -16.04
CA ASP A 20 -6.92 -12.16 -17.35
C ASP A 20 -7.45 -10.93 -18.12
N ASP A 21 -6.62 -9.87 -18.20
CA ASP A 21 -6.93 -8.56 -18.82
C ASP A 21 -8.10 -7.78 -18.18
N ARG A 22 -8.56 -8.18 -17.00
CA ARG A 22 -9.62 -7.47 -16.26
C ARG A 22 -9.04 -6.75 -15.05
N CYS A 23 -9.37 -5.46 -14.95
CA CYS A 23 -9.04 -4.65 -13.78
C CYS A 23 -10.04 -4.88 -12.65
N HIS A 24 -9.52 -5.14 -11.46
CA HIS A 24 -10.27 -5.34 -10.24
C HIS A 24 -9.69 -4.49 -9.11
N GLU A 25 -10.56 -3.86 -8.32
CA GLU A 25 -10.15 -3.21 -7.08
C GLU A 25 -10.01 -4.25 -5.96
N VAL A 26 -8.86 -4.28 -5.30
CA VAL A 26 -8.56 -5.18 -4.18
C VAL A 26 -7.95 -4.39 -3.01
N SER A 27 -8.09 -4.91 -1.79
CA SER A 27 -7.44 -4.31 -0.62
C SER A 27 -6.07 -4.93 -0.42
N LEU A 28 -5.02 -4.11 -0.47
CA LEU A 28 -3.69 -4.46 0.04
C LEU A 28 -3.75 -4.43 1.58
N TYR A 29 -3.17 -5.43 2.23
CA TYR A 29 -3.15 -5.59 3.70
C TYR A 29 -1.74 -5.56 4.29
N ASP A 30 -0.80 -6.22 3.62
CA ASP A 30 0.61 -6.19 4.00
C ASP A 30 1.50 -6.18 2.76
N LEU A 31 2.71 -5.65 2.92
CA LEU A 31 3.71 -5.56 1.87
C LEU A 31 5.11 -5.81 2.42
N CYS A 32 5.90 -6.61 1.71
CA CYS A 32 7.35 -6.69 1.87
C CYS A 32 8.03 -6.68 0.49
N SER A 33 9.37 -6.74 0.47
CA SER A 33 10.12 -6.73 -0.80
C SER A 33 9.83 -7.92 -1.70
N GLY A 34 9.38 -9.05 -1.15
CA GLY A 34 9.10 -10.27 -1.92
C GLY A 34 7.63 -10.55 -2.24
N GLY A 35 6.69 -9.77 -1.71
CA GLY A 35 5.27 -10.06 -1.88
C GLY A 35 4.35 -9.24 -0.99
N CYS A 36 3.06 -9.53 -1.10
CA CYS A 36 2.01 -8.88 -0.34
C CYS A 36 0.84 -9.81 -0.04
N MET A 37 0.02 -9.42 0.92
CA MET A 37 -1.33 -9.97 1.09
C MET A 37 -2.36 -9.02 0.49
N ILE A 38 -3.24 -9.56 -0.35
CA ILE A 38 -4.41 -8.85 -0.85
C ILE A 38 -5.70 -9.53 -0.40
N GLN A 39 -6.78 -8.77 -0.37
CA GLN A 39 -8.14 -9.30 -0.22
C GLN A 39 -8.98 -8.87 -1.42
N ALA A 40 -9.60 -9.85 -2.07
CA ALA A 40 -10.44 -9.66 -3.23
C ALA A 40 -11.81 -10.32 -3.00
N LEU A 41 -12.85 -9.50 -2.83
CA LEU A 41 -14.20 -10.00 -2.52
C LEU A 41 -14.92 -10.57 -3.74
N ARG A 42 -14.64 -10.04 -4.94
CA ARG A 42 -15.38 -10.35 -6.18
C ARG A 42 -14.50 -10.92 -7.29
N VAL A 43 -13.24 -11.21 -7.00
CA VAL A 43 -12.28 -11.74 -7.97
C VAL A 43 -12.03 -13.21 -7.69
N PRO A 44 -12.28 -14.12 -8.64
CA PRO A 44 -11.99 -15.53 -8.47
C PRO A 44 -10.47 -15.78 -8.59
N LEU A 45 -9.72 -15.43 -7.55
CA LEU A 45 -8.30 -15.74 -7.47
C LEU A 45 -8.09 -17.25 -7.32
N LYS A 46 -7.14 -17.84 -8.05
CA LYS A 46 -6.68 -19.22 -7.87
C LYS A 46 -5.19 -19.20 -7.55
N VAL A 47 -4.72 -20.24 -6.86
CA VAL A 47 -3.27 -20.44 -6.67
C VAL A 47 -2.63 -20.64 -8.05
N GLU A 48 -1.38 -20.18 -8.18
CA GLU A 48 -0.60 -20.10 -9.42
C GLU A 48 -1.08 -19.06 -10.45
N THR A 49 -2.21 -18.37 -10.23
CA THR A 49 -2.65 -17.27 -11.10
C THR A 49 -1.63 -16.14 -11.10
N ILE A 50 -1.29 -15.66 -12.30
CA ILE A 50 -0.47 -14.47 -12.52
C ILE A 50 -1.36 -13.24 -12.40
N VAL A 51 -0.88 -12.24 -11.69
CA VAL A 51 -1.56 -10.97 -11.46
C VAL A 51 -0.60 -9.82 -11.67
N ASP A 52 -1.09 -8.71 -12.21
CA ASP A 52 -0.36 -7.45 -12.19
C ASP A 52 -1.00 -6.52 -11.16
N LEU A 53 -0.20 -6.00 -10.24
CA LEU A 53 -0.67 -5.15 -9.16
C LEU A 53 -0.13 -3.75 -9.34
N LYS A 54 -1.04 -2.78 -9.40
CA LYS A 54 -0.68 -1.36 -9.39
C LYS A 54 -0.72 -0.84 -7.96
N LEU A 55 0.43 -0.85 -7.31
CA LEU A 55 0.57 -0.48 -5.89
C LEU A 55 0.39 1.03 -5.67
N ASN A 56 0.75 1.85 -6.67
CA ASN A 56 0.43 3.28 -6.76
C ASN A 56 0.58 3.75 -8.23
N HIS A 57 0.61 5.07 -8.47
CA HIS A 57 0.72 5.63 -9.83
C HIS A 57 2.03 5.30 -10.57
N PHE A 58 3.10 4.93 -9.86
CA PHE A 58 4.44 4.74 -10.42
C PHE A 58 4.99 3.31 -10.23
N ILE A 59 4.34 2.50 -9.39
CA ILE A 59 4.82 1.18 -8.99
C ILE A 59 3.78 0.14 -9.39
N GLU A 60 4.15 -0.63 -10.40
CA GLU A 60 3.43 -1.81 -10.87
C GLU A 60 4.31 -3.03 -10.68
N VAL A 61 3.73 -4.13 -10.22
CA VAL A 61 4.44 -5.39 -9.99
C VAL A 61 3.69 -6.56 -10.57
N ASN A 62 4.39 -7.39 -11.33
CA ASN A 62 3.92 -8.71 -11.68
C ASN A 62 4.12 -9.67 -10.50
N GLY A 63 3.13 -10.49 -10.22
CA GLY A 63 3.16 -11.46 -9.15
C GLY A 63 2.34 -12.70 -9.43
N GLN A 64 2.48 -13.67 -8.54
CA GLN A 64 1.78 -14.94 -8.59
C GLN A 64 1.09 -15.22 -7.26
N ILE A 65 -0.17 -15.66 -7.32
CA ILE A 65 -0.89 -16.11 -6.13
C ILE A 65 -0.26 -17.41 -5.60
N VAL A 66 0.29 -17.38 -4.40
CA VAL A 66 0.97 -18.54 -3.77
C VAL A 66 0.13 -19.26 -2.72
N TRP A 67 -0.92 -18.60 -2.21
CA TRP A 67 -1.91 -19.22 -1.33
C TRP A 67 -3.21 -18.42 -1.37
N LYS A 68 -4.32 -19.08 -1.01
CA LYS A 68 -5.63 -18.45 -0.88
C LYS A 68 -6.39 -19.01 0.32
N ALA A 69 -7.02 -18.12 1.08
CA ALA A 69 -7.92 -18.47 2.19
C ALA A 69 -9.11 -17.51 2.18
N GLY A 70 -10.30 -18.01 1.84
CA GLY A 70 -11.48 -17.16 1.68
C GLY A 70 -11.28 -16.09 0.60
N ALA A 71 -11.47 -14.82 0.96
CA ALA A 71 -11.22 -13.66 0.09
C ALA A 71 -9.77 -13.17 0.12
N SER A 72 -8.92 -13.74 1.00
CA SER A 72 -7.52 -13.34 1.15
C SER A 72 -6.62 -14.21 0.29
N ALA A 73 -5.60 -13.58 -0.29
CA ALA A 73 -4.58 -14.26 -1.10
C ALA A 73 -3.20 -13.66 -0.85
N GLY A 74 -2.19 -14.53 -0.83
CA GLY A 74 -0.80 -14.11 -0.81
C GLY A 74 -0.25 -14.04 -2.23
N VAL A 75 0.40 -12.94 -2.55
CA VAL A 75 1.07 -12.72 -3.84
C VAL A 75 2.58 -12.73 -3.62
N ARG A 76 3.29 -13.55 -4.38
CA ARG A 76 4.75 -13.51 -4.50
C ARG A 76 5.10 -12.67 -5.72
N PHE A 77 5.98 -11.68 -5.58
CA PHE A 77 6.41 -10.88 -6.72
C PHE A 77 7.38 -11.64 -7.60
N GLY A 78 7.26 -11.48 -8.92
CA GLY A 78 8.21 -12.02 -9.89
C GLY A 78 9.59 -11.37 -9.77
N GLN A 79 9.61 -10.09 -9.39
CA GLN A 79 10.82 -9.34 -9.06
C GLN A 79 10.67 -8.68 -7.69
N LYS A 80 11.75 -8.68 -6.90
CA LYS A 80 11.73 -8.04 -5.58
C LYS A 80 11.59 -6.53 -5.73
N LEU A 81 10.71 -5.93 -4.93
CA LEU A 81 10.69 -4.49 -4.73
C LEU A 81 11.91 -4.04 -3.93
N HIS A 82 12.44 -2.87 -4.28
CA HIS A 82 13.48 -2.24 -3.49
C HIS A 82 12.94 -1.85 -2.11
N GLU A 83 13.73 -2.01 -1.04
CA GLU A 83 13.31 -1.72 0.34
C GLU A 83 12.83 -0.26 0.51
N ALA A 84 13.41 0.68 -0.24
CA ALA A 84 12.94 2.07 -0.25
C ALA A 84 11.50 2.21 -0.79
N ALA A 85 11.12 1.43 -1.81
CA ALA A 85 9.77 1.43 -2.35
C ALA A 85 8.77 0.81 -1.37
N VAL A 86 9.16 -0.29 -0.71
CA VAL A 86 8.36 -0.93 0.34
C VAL A 86 8.10 0.05 1.49
N ARG A 87 9.16 0.72 2.00
CA ARG A 87 9.02 1.75 3.03
C ARG A 87 8.14 2.90 2.56
N TYR A 88 8.37 3.43 1.36
CA TYR A 88 7.54 4.50 0.81
C TYR A 88 6.05 4.11 0.78
N LEU A 89 5.73 2.92 0.28
CA LEU A 89 4.36 2.39 0.24
C LEU A 89 3.78 2.13 1.64
N GLY A 90 4.61 1.68 2.59
CA GLY A 90 4.22 1.43 3.98
C GLY A 90 3.96 2.70 4.80
N PHE A 91 4.61 3.80 4.45
CA PHE A 91 4.53 5.08 5.17
C PHE A 91 3.74 6.17 4.45
N MET A 92 3.18 5.92 3.25
CA MET A 92 2.36 6.92 2.57
C MET A 92 1.16 7.29 3.45
N PRO A 93 1.09 8.53 3.96
CA PRO A 93 -0.13 9.00 4.58
C PRO A 93 -1.24 8.88 3.53
N ARG A 94 -2.44 8.44 3.94
CA ARG A 94 -3.63 8.61 3.08
C ARG A 94 -3.57 10.06 2.56
N HIS A 95 -3.80 10.29 1.27
CA HIS A 95 -3.89 11.63 0.69
C HIS A 95 -4.97 12.40 1.47
N GLN A 96 -4.57 12.99 2.58
CA GLN A 96 -5.34 13.91 3.38
C GLN A 96 -5.09 15.27 2.73
N THR A 97 -6.16 16.02 2.51
CA THR A 97 -6.01 17.40 2.06
C THR A 97 -5.10 18.14 3.05
N PHE A 98 -4.34 19.13 2.57
CA PHE A 98 -3.50 19.95 3.45
C PHE A 98 -4.30 20.52 4.64
N GLU A 99 -5.58 20.82 4.45
CA GLU A 99 -6.53 21.22 5.49
C GLU A 99 -6.79 20.16 6.56
N ALA A 100 -6.80 18.87 6.19
CA ALA A 100 -6.96 17.75 7.12
C ALA A 100 -5.69 17.50 7.95
N LEU A 101 -4.52 17.91 7.44
CA LEU A 101 -3.23 17.85 8.13
C LEU A 101 -2.89 19.13 8.91
N ALA A 102 -3.74 20.15 8.86
CA ALA A 102 -3.48 21.43 9.52
C ALA A 102 -3.39 21.22 11.04
N PRO A 103 -2.30 21.67 11.69
CA PRO A 103 -2.11 21.53 13.13
C PRO A 103 -3.28 22.16 13.90
N ARG A 104 -3.85 21.41 14.86
CA ARG A 104 -4.96 21.86 15.69
C ARG A 104 -4.56 21.88 17.16
N ASP A 105 -5.18 22.78 17.92
CA ASP A 105 -5.08 22.77 19.37
C ASP A 105 -5.85 21.59 19.99
N ARG A 106 -5.76 21.44 21.31
CA ARG A 106 -6.47 20.39 22.07
C ARG A 106 -8.01 20.51 22.04
N PHE A 107 -8.53 21.61 21.51
CA PHE A 107 -9.96 21.88 21.35
C PHE A 107 -10.43 21.77 19.89
N GLY A 108 -9.54 21.32 18.98
CA GLY A 108 -9.83 21.09 17.56
C GLY A 108 -9.75 22.34 16.67
N ARG A 109 -9.33 23.49 17.18
CA ARG A 109 -9.19 24.74 16.43
C ARG A 109 -7.88 24.77 15.67
N LEU A 110 -7.86 25.37 14.48
CA LEU A 110 -6.65 25.53 13.69
C LEU A 110 -5.63 26.39 14.44
N LEU A 111 -4.37 25.92 14.48
CA LEU A 111 -3.28 26.73 15.01
C LEU A 111 -2.99 27.91 14.06
N PRO A 112 -2.71 29.10 14.60
CA PRO A 112 -2.34 30.24 13.78
C PRO A 112 -1.00 29.97 13.07
N PRO A 113 -0.78 30.56 11.88
CA PRO A 113 0.50 30.45 11.18
C PRO A 113 1.63 30.99 12.06
N LEU A 114 2.78 30.34 12.00
CA LEU A 114 3.96 30.83 12.71
C LEU A 114 4.30 32.25 12.20
N PRO A 115 4.70 33.18 13.10
CA PRO A 115 5.17 34.48 12.66
C PRO A 115 6.32 34.28 11.69
N GLN A 116 6.27 34.91 10.52
CA GLN A 116 7.44 34.98 9.66
C GLN A 116 8.50 35.76 10.45
N MET A 117 9.55 35.08 10.89
CA MET A 117 10.73 35.76 11.41
C MET A 117 11.23 36.65 10.28
N GLY A 118 11.00 37.96 10.42
CA GLY A 118 11.47 38.94 9.46
C GLY A 118 12.97 38.75 9.28
N SER A 119 13.39 38.61 8.03
CA SER A 119 14.79 38.74 7.63
C SER A 119 15.17 40.20 7.91
N GLY A 120 15.65 40.45 9.13
CA GLY A 120 16.30 41.69 9.50
C GLY A 120 17.74 41.62 9.03
N TYR A 121 18.05 42.49 8.06
CA TYR A 121 19.40 42.87 7.66
C TYR A 121 20.19 43.48 8.82
#